data_AF-A0A9J6ZUC7-F1
#
_entry.id   AF-A0A9J6ZUC7-F1
#
_cell.length_a   1.000
_cell.length_b   1.000
_cell.length_c   1.000
_cell.angle_alpha   90.00
_cell.angle_beta   90.00
_cell.angle_gamma   90.00
#
_symmetry.space_group_name_H-M   'P 1'
#
loop_
_entity.id
_entity.type
_entity.pdbx_description
1 polymer ?
#
loop_
_entity_poly.entity_id
_entity_poly.type
_entity_poly.pdbx_seq_one_letter_code
_entity_poly.pdbx_strand_id
1 'polypeptide(L)'
;MSESKNQDNGDVKALKVAAPRFCQDCGLSLVMLDTWCTSRACPDCGKEVYFIRPGEDGGIKVEAGEKFHVPQLTMSLDPTAGMQFTRYGLQGFLKQLFLEQKISSEAELVRHYKDTERRLDADLNGLDCISHCDLETAEGVEEAVKILQSNGLIEHQFNLLRSGLLREAYTAVEEGDAPRAALAAHQANVFKEYSLLEHHHLKEILWLGYRCYQDMVKNEGLTENAAKEQKLMNGVVKKLREYGDEFLYALSHDGREIGPRVSVSGVAEKSLKALIEHELQHREQERAEIHAKEELKIKKMANSIKLWGFLFTLANALILAQYKDWLG
;
A
#
# COMPACT_ATOMS: atom_id res chain seq x y z
N MET A 1 46.93 42.05 -48.71
CA MET A 1 47.81 41.92 -47.54
C MET A 1 47.30 42.87 -46.48
N SER A 2 46.48 42.35 -45.57
CA SER A 2 45.91 43.09 -44.45
C SER A 2 45.85 42.10 -43.29
N GLU A 3 46.71 42.35 -42.31
CA GLU A 3 47.06 41.47 -41.20
C GLU A 3 45.89 41.28 -40.25
N SER A 4 45.60 40.01 -39.94
CA SER A 4 44.68 39.58 -38.90
C SER A 4 45.29 39.79 -37.52
N LYS A 5 44.74 40.71 -36.73
CA LYS A 5 45.02 40.81 -35.29
C LYS A 5 44.13 39.81 -34.54
N ASN A 6 44.73 38.69 -34.15
CA ASN A 6 44.20 37.84 -33.08
C ASN A 6 44.35 38.59 -31.75
N GLN A 7 43.22 38.97 -31.14
CA GLN A 7 43.18 39.38 -29.75
C GLN A 7 42.88 38.15 -28.89
N ASP A 8 43.93 37.69 -28.22
CA ASP A 8 43.91 36.63 -27.22
C ASP A 8 43.46 37.26 -25.89
N ASN A 9 42.16 37.20 -25.59
CA ASN A 9 41.60 37.62 -24.30
C ASN A 9 41.81 36.48 -23.29
N GLY A 10 42.93 36.53 -22.59
CA GLY A 10 43.20 35.69 -21.42
C GLY A 10 42.29 36.07 -20.25
N ASP A 11 41.16 35.38 -20.12
CA ASP A 11 40.35 35.36 -18.90
C ASP A 11 41.13 34.66 -17.77
N VAL A 12 41.82 35.45 -16.95
CA VAL A 12 42.37 34.99 -15.67
C VAL A 12 41.21 34.75 -14.72
N LYS A 13 40.70 33.52 -14.74
CA LYS A 13 39.68 33.00 -13.82
C LYS A 13 40.21 33.11 -12.39
N ALA A 14 39.71 34.07 -11.62
CA ALA A 14 40.01 34.19 -10.20
C ALA A 14 39.65 32.89 -9.47
N LEU A 15 40.67 32.17 -8.97
CA LEU A 15 40.52 31.04 -8.07
C LEU A 15 39.78 31.52 -6.81
N LYS A 16 38.48 31.24 -6.73
CA LYS A 16 37.72 31.35 -5.47
C LYS A 16 38.37 30.42 -4.45
N VAL A 17 39.09 31.00 -3.50
CA VAL A 17 39.60 30.29 -2.32
C VAL A 17 38.41 29.67 -1.60
N ALA A 18 38.32 28.34 -1.62
CA ALA A 18 37.25 27.61 -0.96
C ALA A 18 37.29 27.91 0.55
N ALA A 19 36.14 28.25 1.13
CA ALA A 19 36.02 28.49 2.56
C ALA A 19 36.50 27.24 3.35
N PRO A 20 37.20 27.42 4.48
CA PRO A 20 37.71 26.31 5.26
C PRO A 20 36.55 25.43 5.76
N ARG A 21 36.59 24.14 5.45
CA ARG A 21 35.54 23.18 5.84
C ARG A 21 35.71 22.65 7.26
N PHE A 22 36.87 22.83 7.88
CA PHE A 22 37.18 22.37 9.23
C PHE A 22 37.70 23.53 10.08
N CYS A 23 37.37 23.48 11.37
CA CYS A 23 37.90 24.38 12.38
C CYS A 23 39.39 24.08 12.58
N GLN A 24 40.23 25.11 12.55
CA GLN A 24 41.68 24.94 12.72
C GLN A 24 42.06 24.61 14.17
N ASP A 25 41.22 24.99 15.15
CA ASP A 25 41.52 24.83 16.57
C ASP A 25 41.05 23.46 17.10
N CYS A 26 39.81 23.07 16.80
CA CYS A 26 39.25 21.81 17.31
C CYS A 26 39.17 20.68 16.27
N GLY A 27 39.51 20.94 15.00
CA GLY A 27 39.50 19.95 13.91
C GLY A 27 38.11 19.50 13.44
N LEU A 28 37.03 19.99 14.05
CA LEU A 28 35.66 19.60 13.71
C LEU A 28 35.13 20.35 12.48
N SER A 29 34.11 19.79 11.82
CA SER A 29 33.55 20.35 10.59
C SER A 29 32.88 21.71 10.84
N LEU A 30 33.17 22.71 10.02
CA LEU A 30 32.46 23.99 9.96
C LEU A 30 31.23 23.94 9.03
N VAL A 31 31.06 22.82 8.33
CA VAL A 31 29.94 22.58 7.42
C VAL A 31 29.05 21.49 8.03
N MET A 32 27.75 21.68 7.97
CA MET A 32 26.78 20.68 8.42
C MET A 32 27.03 19.34 7.72
N LEU A 33 27.03 18.26 8.49
CA LEU A 33 27.22 16.91 7.96
C LEU A 33 25.96 16.48 7.19
N ASP A 34 26.15 15.61 6.19
CA ASP A 34 25.09 14.98 5.40
C ASP A 34 24.39 13.82 6.14
N THR A 35 24.75 13.60 7.39
CA THR A 35 24.19 12.60 8.30
C THR A 35 23.75 13.24 9.61
N TRP A 36 23.10 12.45 10.48
CA TRP A 36 22.68 12.91 11.80
C TRP A 36 23.89 13.42 12.58
N CYS A 37 23.82 14.66 13.03
CA CYS A 37 24.96 15.28 13.70
C CYS A 37 24.51 16.24 14.79
N THR A 38 25.45 16.57 15.66
CA THR A 38 25.29 17.54 16.72
C THR A 38 26.13 18.78 16.37
N SER A 39 25.65 19.98 16.70
CA SER A 39 26.45 21.20 16.65
C SER A 39 26.63 21.85 18.01
N ARG A 40 27.77 22.52 18.17
CA ARG A 40 28.08 23.41 19.29
C ARG A 40 29.02 24.52 18.84
N ALA A 41 29.14 25.59 19.62
CA ALA A 41 30.21 26.55 19.41
C ALA A 41 31.57 25.92 19.78
N CYS A 42 32.57 26.09 18.92
CA CYS A 42 33.95 25.72 19.23
C CYS A 42 34.39 26.48 20.49
N PRO A 43 34.93 25.81 21.51
CA PRO A 43 35.36 26.48 22.74
C PRO A 43 36.50 27.46 22.51
N ASP A 44 37.33 27.25 21.48
CA ASP A 44 38.54 28.03 21.23
C ASP A 44 38.29 29.24 20.30
N CYS A 45 37.53 29.07 19.21
CA CYS A 45 37.27 30.14 18.24
C CYS A 45 35.80 30.57 18.11
N GLY A 46 34.89 29.98 18.88
CA GLY A 46 33.47 30.35 18.91
C GLY A 46 32.65 29.98 17.67
N LYS A 47 33.28 29.52 16.57
CA LYS A 47 32.58 29.11 15.35
C LYS A 47 31.71 27.87 15.61
N GLU A 48 30.53 27.81 14.99
CA GLU A 48 29.68 26.61 15.06
C GLU A 48 30.36 25.44 14.35
N VAL A 49 30.49 24.32 15.05
CA VAL A 49 31.11 23.09 14.56
C VAL A 49 30.14 21.93 14.65
N TYR A 50 30.19 21.05 13.65
CA TYR A 50 29.32 19.89 13.47
C TYR A 50 30.11 18.60 13.64
N PHE A 51 29.57 17.65 14.40
CA PHE A 51 30.23 16.40 14.74
C PHE A 51 29.23 15.29 15.11
N ILE A 52 29.69 14.05 15.17
CA ILE A 52 28.89 12.89 15.61
C ILE A 52 29.48 12.40 16.92
N ARG A 53 28.64 12.27 17.95
CA ARG A 53 29.01 11.66 19.23
C ARG A 53 28.15 10.42 19.47
N PRO A 54 28.68 9.19 19.31
CA PRO A 54 27.91 7.99 19.59
C PRO A 54 27.55 7.91 21.07
N GLY A 55 26.32 7.46 21.37
CA GLY A 55 25.88 7.11 22.72
C GLY A 55 26.39 5.73 23.17
N GLU A 56 26.50 5.52 24.47
CA GLU A 56 26.99 4.25 25.06
C GLU A 56 26.11 3.05 24.70
N ASP A 57 24.79 3.24 24.63
CA ASP A 57 23.81 2.20 24.24
C ASP A 57 23.42 2.27 22.76
N GLY A 58 24.21 2.96 21.93
CA GLY A 58 23.87 3.31 20.55
C GLY A 58 23.14 4.65 20.44
N GLY A 59 22.91 5.09 19.21
CA GLY A 59 22.36 6.43 18.91
C GLY A 59 23.38 7.55 19.03
N ILE A 60 22.91 8.80 19.09
CA ILE A 60 23.74 10.01 19.18
C ILE A 60 23.52 10.67 20.54
N LYS A 61 24.61 10.90 21.27
CA LYS A 61 24.61 11.62 22.54
C LYS A 61 24.57 13.13 22.27
N VAL A 62 23.60 13.81 22.89
CA VAL A 62 23.43 15.27 22.84
C VAL A 62 23.52 15.81 24.26
N GLU A 63 24.45 16.72 24.51
CA GLU A 63 24.62 17.37 25.82
C GLU A 63 23.92 18.73 25.90
N ALA A 64 23.77 19.23 27.12
CA ALA A 64 23.15 20.53 27.36
C ALA A 64 23.88 21.65 26.60
N GLY A 65 23.14 22.44 25.83
CA GLY A 65 23.68 23.52 25.01
C GLY A 65 24.08 23.11 23.58
N GLU A 66 24.00 21.82 23.25
CA GLU A 66 24.23 21.32 21.90
C GLU A 66 22.92 21.26 21.09
N LYS A 67 23.00 21.42 19.77
CA LYS A 67 21.86 21.29 18.85
C LYS A 67 21.95 19.99 18.08
N PHE A 68 20.85 19.25 18.00
CA PHE A 68 20.77 18.06 17.17
C PHE A 68 20.21 18.40 15.78
N HIS A 69 20.94 18.01 14.74
CA HIS A 69 20.59 18.20 13.34
C HIS A 69 20.21 16.86 12.73
N VAL A 70 19.00 16.81 12.21
CA VAL A 70 18.54 15.70 11.38
C VAL A 70 18.57 16.22 9.94
N PRO A 71 19.43 15.69 9.05
CA PRO A 71 19.35 16.01 7.63
C PRO A 71 17.96 15.65 7.11
N GLN A 72 17.56 16.20 5.96
CA GLN A 72 16.29 15.85 5.32
C GLN A 72 16.13 14.32 5.32
N LEU A 73 15.14 13.85 6.08
CA LEU A 73 14.84 12.43 6.19
C LEU A 73 14.28 11.98 4.84
N THR A 74 15.11 11.43 3.96
CA THR A 74 14.65 10.58 2.85
C THR A 74 14.28 9.21 3.44
N MET A 75 13.22 9.21 4.25
CA MET A 75 12.66 7.98 4.80
C MET A 75 11.60 7.48 3.83
N SER A 76 11.83 6.29 3.27
CA SER A 76 10.87 5.63 2.41
C SER A 76 9.92 4.78 3.24
N LEU A 77 8.64 4.77 2.86
CA LEU A 77 7.70 3.77 3.33
C LEU A 77 7.96 2.39 2.68
N ASP A 78 8.74 2.33 1.60
CA ASP A 78 9.14 1.07 0.98
C ASP A 78 10.10 0.30 1.89
N PRO A 79 9.71 -0.88 2.42
CA PRO A 79 10.56 -1.69 3.30
C PRO A 79 11.81 -2.25 2.60
N THR A 80 11.87 -2.17 1.27
CA THR A 80 13.01 -2.61 0.45
C THR A 80 13.96 -1.47 0.08
N ALA A 81 13.57 -0.22 0.32
CA ALA A 81 14.37 0.97 0.00
C ALA A 81 14.89 1.67 1.28
N GLY A 82 16.21 1.72 1.45
CA GLY A 82 16.87 2.52 2.50
C GLY A 82 16.90 1.90 3.89
N MET A 83 16.87 2.74 4.93
CA MET A 83 16.95 2.30 6.32
C MET A 83 15.59 1.83 6.85
N GLN A 84 15.58 0.67 7.53
CA GLN A 84 14.39 0.14 8.19
C GLN A 84 14.04 0.95 9.44
N PHE A 85 12.74 1.19 9.65
CA PHE A 85 12.27 1.86 10.85
C PHE A 85 12.41 0.97 12.10
N THR A 86 12.95 1.54 13.18
CA THR A 86 12.67 1.03 14.53
C THR A 86 11.21 1.34 14.89
N ARG A 87 10.64 0.65 15.89
CA ARG A 87 9.26 0.93 16.35
C ARG A 87 9.06 2.41 16.71
N TYR A 88 10.02 3.01 17.40
CA TYR A 88 10.00 4.43 17.77
C TYR A 88 10.24 5.34 16.55
N GLY A 89 11.10 4.93 15.62
CA GLY A 89 11.33 5.64 14.36
C GLY A 89 10.06 5.71 13.51
N LEU A 90 9.34 4.58 13.37
CA LEU A 90 8.06 4.53 12.67
C LEU A 90 7.03 5.43 13.35
N GLN A 91 6.93 5.39 14.68
CA GLN A 91 6.02 6.26 15.41
C GLN A 91 6.35 7.75 15.22
N GLY A 92 7.64 8.11 15.24
CA GLY A 92 8.10 9.47 14.98
C GLY A 92 7.76 9.93 13.56
N PHE A 93 7.99 9.07 12.58
CA PHE A 93 7.66 9.33 11.18
C PHE A 93 6.16 9.48 10.94
N LEU A 94 5.34 8.58 11.50
CA LEU A 94 3.88 8.71 11.45
C LEU A 94 3.44 10.05 12.03
N LYS A 95 3.97 10.44 13.21
CA LYS A 95 3.67 11.76 13.79
C LYS A 95 4.07 12.89 12.83
N GLN A 96 5.21 12.80 12.14
CA GLN A 96 5.62 13.81 11.15
C GLN A 96 4.70 13.87 9.92
N LEU A 97 4.13 12.74 9.48
CA LEU A 97 3.13 12.75 8.39
C LEU A 97 1.88 13.54 8.78
N PHE A 98 1.42 13.41 10.03
CA PHE A 98 0.23 14.08 10.52
C PHE A 98 0.50 15.50 11.04
N LEU A 99 1.68 15.75 11.60
CA LEU A 99 2.07 17.06 12.13
C LEU A 99 2.57 17.97 11.01
N GLU A 100 1.77 18.97 10.68
CA GLU A 100 2.22 20.04 9.78
C GLU A 100 3.20 20.98 10.46
N GLN A 101 3.91 21.76 9.65
CA GLN A 101 4.79 22.81 10.11
C GLN A 101 4.05 23.73 11.09
N LYS A 102 4.71 24.12 12.18
CA LYS A 102 4.15 25.11 13.11
C LYS A 102 4.01 26.45 12.38
N ILE A 103 2.78 26.88 12.16
CA ILE A 103 2.44 28.19 11.61
C ILE A 103 2.24 29.16 12.78
N SER A 104 2.95 30.29 12.77
CA SER A 104 2.99 31.21 13.92
C SER A 104 2.29 32.55 13.64
N SER A 105 1.81 32.77 12.42
CA SER A 105 1.06 33.98 12.05
C SER A 105 0.06 33.73 10.92
N GLU A 106 -0.92 34.63 10.80
CA GLU A 106 -1.92 34.62 9.72
C GLU A 106 -1.28 34.78 8.33
N ALA A 107 -0.28 35.65 8.19
CA ALA A 107 0.43 35.84 6.93
C ALA A 107 1.22 34.59 6.49
N GLU A 108 1.78 33.85 7.46
CA GLU A 108 2.40 32.55 7.20
C GLU A 108 1.36 31.49 6.82
N LEU A 109 0.16 31.51 7.44
CA LEU A 109 -0.93 30.60 7.14
C LEU A 109 -1.42 30.75 5.69
N VAL A 110 -1.72 31.98 5.28
CA VAL A 110 -2.17 32.29 3.92
C VAL A 110 -1.11 31.89 2.90
N ARG A 111 0.16 32.20 3.17
CA ARG A 111 1.27 31.78 2.31
C ARG A 111 1.36 30.26 2.21
N HIS A 112 1.28 29.56 3.33
CA HIS A 112 1.33 28.11 3.38
C HIS A 112 0.20 27.46 2.56
N TYR A 113 -1.04 27.99 2.64
CA TYR A 113 -2.15 27.49 1.85
C TYR A 113 -1.94 27.71 0.35
N LYS A 114 -1.51 28.91 -0.06
CA LYS A 114 -1.20 29.22 -1.48
C LYS A 114 -0.07 28.35 -2.02
N ASP A 115 1.00 28.15 -1.26
CA ASP A 115 2.13 27.32 -1.70
C ASP A 115 1.74 25.84 -1.78
N THR A 116 0.89 25.37 -0.85
CA THR A 116 0.40 23.99 -0.86
C THR A 116 -0.55 23.74 -2.03
N GLU A 117 -1.52 24.63 -2.25
CA GLU A 117 -2.42 24.61 -3.41
C GLU A 117 -1.62 24.55 -4.72
N ARG A 118 -0.67 25.46 -4.93
CA ARG A 118 0.15 25.48 -6.16
C ARG A 118 0.89 24.19 -6.42
N ARG A 119 1.40 23.54 -5.37
CA ARG A 119 2.07 22.24 -5.50
C ARG A 119 1.07 21.16 -5.90
N LEU A 120 -0.09 21.10 -5.24
CA LEU A 120 -1.14 20.14 -5.59
C LEU A 120 -1.62 20.35 -7.03
N ASP A 121 -1.85 21.59 -7.44
CA ASP A 121 -2.26 21.92 -8.80
C ASP A 121 -1.17 21.56 -9.81
N ALA A 122 0.11 21.78 -9.49
CA ALA A 122 1.22 21.37 -10.35
C ALA A 122 1.27 19.83 -10.52
N ASP A 123 1.08 19.08 -9.43
CA ASP A 123 1.05 17.62 -9.45
C ASP A 123 -0.16 17.11 -10.26
N LEU A 124 -1.34 17.72 -10.07
CA LEU A 124 -2.57 17.38 -10.78
C LEU A 124 -2.51 17.72 -12.27
N ASN A 125 -1.95 18.87 -12.63
CA ASN A 125 -1.75 19.27 -14.03
C ASN A 125 -0.72 18.39 -14.76
N GLY A 126 0.13 17.67 -14.01
CA GLY A 126 1.01 16.65 -14.55
C GLY A 126 0.31 15.36 -14.98
N LEU A 127 -1.00 15.21 -14.68
CA LEU A 127 -1.78 14.04 -15.06
C LEU A 127 -2.39 14.23 -16.46
N ASP A 128 -1.91 13.45 -17.43
CA ASP A 128 -2.41 13.47 -18.81
C ASP A 128 -3.94 13.33 -18.89
N CYS A 129 -4.54 12.53 -18.00
CA CYS A 129 -5.97 12.21 -18.03
C CYS A 129 -6.90 13.37 -17.65
N ILE A 130 -6.42 14.39 -16.94
CA ILE A 130 -7.22 15.56 -16.54
C ILE A 130 -6.61 16.88 -17.02
N SER A 131 -5.54 16.84 -17.81
CA SER A 131 -4.84 18.03 -18.32
C SER A 131 -5.71 18.98 -19.15
N HIS A 132 -6.84 18.50 -19.68
CA HIS A 132 -7.82 19.29 -20.44
C HIS A 132 -8.92 19.90 -19.55
N CYS A 133 -9.02 19.49 -18.28
CA CYS A 133 -10.02 20.02 -17.35
C CYS A 133 -9.59 21.37 -16.81
N ASP A 134 -10.49 22.35 -16.84
CA ASP A 134 -10.27 23.64 -16.19
C ASP A 134 -10.57 23.54 -14.68
N LEU A 135 -9.52 23.32 -13.88
CA LEU A 135 -9.63 23.16 -12.43
C LEU A 135 -10.00 24.46 -11.69
N GLU A 136 -10.09 25.60 -12.39
CA GLU A 136 -10.61 26.85 -11.81
C GLU A 136 -12.15 26.95 -11.87
N THR A 137 -12.80 26.05 -12.60
CA THR A 137 -14.27 26.03 -12.79
C THR A 137 -14.92 24.87 -12.06
N ALA A 138 -16.18 25.05 -11.62
CA ALA A 138 -16.94 23.99 -10.96
C ALA A 138 -17.16 22.80 -11.91
N GLU A 139 -17.44 23.05 -13.19
CA GLU A 139 -17.63 22.03 -14.20
C GLU A 139 -16.35 21.23 -14.45
N GLY A 140 -15.21 21.90 -14.59
CA GLY A 140 -13.92 21.23 -14.81
C GLY A 140 -13.47 20.40 -13.60
N VAL A 141 -13.72 20.87 -12.38
CA VAL A 141 -13.49 20.08 -11.16
C VAL A 141 -14.39 18.84 -11.12
N GLU A 142 -15.68 18.97 -11.44
CA GLU A 142 -16.61 17.83 -11.46
C GLU A 142 -16.21 16.78 -12.51
N GLU A 143 -15.79 17.22 -13.70
CA GLU A 143 -15.26 16.35 -14.74
C GLU A 143 -13.98 15.63 -14.28
N ALA A 144 -13.01 16.36 -13.73
CA ALA A 144 -11.77 15.80 -13.23
C ALA A 144 -12.01 14.76 -12.13
N VAL A 145 -12.94 15.01 -11.19
CA VAL A 145 -13.33 14.05 -10.16
C VAL A 145 -13.84 12.74 -10.77
N LYS A 146 -14.71 12.80 -11.78
CA LYS A 146 -15.23 11.60 -12.46
C LYS A 146 -14.13 10.81 -13.14
N ILE A 147 -13.22 11.50 -13.83
CA ILE A 147 -12.08 10.88 -14.52
C ILE A 147 -11.15 10.20 -13.52
N LEU A 148 -10.74 10.89 -12.45
CA LEU A 148 -9.84 10.34 -11.43
C LEU A 148 -10.45 9.11 -10.75
N GLN A 149 -11.74 9.16 -10.41
CA GLN A 149 -12.44 8.01 -9.84
C GLN A 149 -12.50 6.82 -10.81
N SER A 150 -12.79 7.05 -12.09
CA SER A 150 -12.86 5.98 -13.09
C SER A 150 -11.53 5.29 -13.36
N ASN A 151 -10.41 6.01 -13.17
CA ASN A 151 -9.05 5.50 -13.32
C ASN A 151 -8.47 4.94 -12.01
N GLY A 152 -9.24 4.91 -10.91
CA GLY A 152 -8.77 4.45 -9.61
C GLY A 152 -7.74 5.36 -8.94
N LEU A 153 -7.63 6.62 -9.37
CA LEU A 153 -6.69 7.62 -8.84
C LEU A 153 -7.30 8.38 -7.65
N ILE A 154 -7.76 7.63 -6.64
CA ILE A 154 -8.51 8.17 -5.49
C ILE A 154 -7.65 9.15 -4.66
N GLU A 155 -6.34 8.89 -4.52
CA GLU A 155 -5.42 9.82 -3.87
C GLU A 155 -5.42 11.20 -4.53
N HIS A 156 -5.36 11.24 -5.87
CA HIS A 156 -5.37 12.48 -6.64
C HIS A 156 -6.73 13.17 -6.59
N GLN A 157 -7.82 12.41 -6.51
CA GLN A 157 -9.17 12.96 -6.30
C GLN A 157 -9.24 13.74 -4.98
N PHE A 158 -8.70 13.19 -3.89
CA PHE A 158 -8.66 13.90 -2.61
C PHE A 158 -7.73 15.12 -2.63
N ASN A 159 -6.61 15.05 -3.35
CA ASN A 159 -5.73 16.20 -3.55
C ASN A 159 -6.40 17.33 -4.35
N LEU A 160 -7.21 17.01 -5.36
CA LEU A 160 -8.01 17.99 -6.11
C LEU A 160 -9.00 18.72 -5.19
N LEU A 161 -9.78 17.97 -4.40
CA LEU A 161 -10.75 18.55 -3.46
C LEU A 161 -10.05 19.41 -2.40
N ARG A 162 -8.91 18.92 -1.88
CA ARG A 162 -8.08 19.68 -0.93
C ARG A 162 -7.60 20.99 -1.54
N SER A 163 -7.13 20.99 -2.79
CA SER A 163 -6.61 22.19 -3.45
C SER A 163 -7.68 23.29 -3.52
N GLY A 164 -8.89 22.96 -3.98
CA GLY A 164 -10.00 23.91 -4.04
C GLY A 164 -10.41 24.46 -2.65
N LEU A 165 -10.35 23.63 -1.61
CA LEU A 165 -10.66 24.06 -0.24
C LEU A 165 -9.56 24.94 0.38
N LEU A 166 -8.30 24.75 0.01
CA LEU A 166 -7.22 25.65 0.39
C LEU A 166 -7.40 27.03 -0.26
N ARG A 167 -7.80 27.06 -1.55
CA ARG A 167 -8.18 28.28 -2.28
C ARG A 167 -9.29 29.03 -1.58
N GLU A 168 -10.37 28.32 -1.27
CA GLU A 168 -11.50 28.86 -0.52
C GLU A 168 -11.07 29.40 0.85
N ALA A 169 -10.22 28.66 1.56
CA ALA A 169 -9.76 29.05 2.89
C ALA A 169 -8.99 30.37 2.89
N TYR A 170 -7.98 30.55 2.02
CA TYR A 170 -7.25 31.82 2.00
C TYR A 170 -8.04 32.97 1.40
N THR A 171 -8.96 32.70 0.47
CA THR A 171 -9.86 33.74 -0.09
C THR A 171 -10.77 34.28 1.00
N ALA A 172 -11.37 33.39 1.80
CA ALA A 172 -12.21 33.79 2.92
C ALA A 172 -11.44 34.54 4.01
N VAL A 173 -10.15 34.21 4.25
CA VAL A 173 -9.29 35.01 5.14
C VAL A 173 -9.09 36.42 4.58
N GLU A 174 -8.76 36.56 3.30
CA GLU A 174 -8.57 37.86 2.63
C GLU A 174 -9.84 38.71 2.61
N GLU A 175 -11.01 38.07 2.56
CA GLU A 175 -12.34 38.71 2.64
C GLU A 175 -12.80 39.02 4.07
N GLY A 176 -12.11 38.51 5.09
CA GLY A 176 -12.47 38.68 6.50
C GLY A 176 -13.61 37.77 7.00
N ASP A 177 -13.94 36.70 6.27
CA ASP A 177 -14.97 35.71 6.63
C ASP A 177 -14.34 34.53 7.41
N ALA A 178 -14.15 34.74 8.72
CA ALA A 178 -13.53 33.74 9.59
C ALA A 178 -14.30 32.39 9.67
N PRO A 179 -15.64 32.36 9.77
CA PRO A 179 -16.39 31.09 9.75
C PRO A 179 -16.17 30.28 8.48
N ARG A 180 -16.22 30.92 7.30
CA ARG A 180 -15.99 30.25 6.02
C ARG A 180 -14.56 29.75 5.88
N ALA A 181 -13.58 30.56 6.27
CA ALA A 181 -12.18 30.16 6.30
C ALA A 181 -11.93 28.94 7.20
N ALA A 182 -12.50 28.93 8.40
CA ALA A 182 -12.36 27.82 9.35
C ALA A 182 -12.98 26.53 8.82
N LEU A 183 -14.16 26.60 8.19
CA LEU A 183 -14.82 25.44 7.61
C LEU A 183 -14.02 24.87 6.43
N ALA A 184 -13.59 25.72 5.50
CA ALA A 184 -12.81 25.32 4.34
C ALA A 184 -11.46 24.70 4.76
N ALA A 185 -10.76 25.31 5.72
CA ALA A 185 -9.52 24.78 6.27
C ALA A 185 -9.71 23.41 6.94
N HIS A 186 -10.79 23.24 7.73
CA HIS A 186 -11.11 21.96 8.34
C HIS A 186 -11.34 20.86 7.30
N GLN A 187 -12.14 21.15 6.27
CA GLN A 187 -12.41 20.21 5.18
C GLN A 187 -11.14 19.89 4.37
N ALA A 188 -10.31 20.89 4.09
CA ALA A 188 -9.01 20.68 3.42
C ALA A 188 -8.12 19.72 4.21
N ASN A 189 -8.10 19.85 5.54
CA ASN A 189 -7.37 18.93 6.40
C ASN A 189 -7.97 17.52 6.39
N VAL A 190 -9.30 17.36 6.38
CA VAL A 190 -9.93 16.04 6.22
C VAL A 190 -9.49 15.36 4.91
N PHE A 191 -9.47 16.09 3.80
CA PHE A 191 -9.06 15.52 2.51
C PHE A 191 -7.56 15.22 2.42
N LYS A 192 -6.71 15.96 3.14
CA LYS A 192 -5.32 15.58 3.35
C LYS A 192 -5.22 14.19 3.97
N GLU A 193 -5.97 13.94 5.05
CA GLU A 193 -5.92 12.65 5.75
C GLU A 193 -6.40 11.51 4.86
N TYR A 194 -7.45 11.73 4.05
CA TYR A 194 -7.92 10.75 3.09
C TYR A 194 -6.93 10.48 1.96
N SER A 195 -6.30 11.52 1.39
CA SER A 195 -5.23 11.36 0.41
C SER A 195 -4.08 10.53 0.99
N LEU A 196 -3.65 10.84 2.22
CA LEU A 196 -2.58 10.09 2.89
C LEU A 196 -2.92 8.60 3.07
N LEU A 197 -4.15 8.28 3.47
CA LEU A 197 -4.60 6.89 3.63
C LEU A 197 -4.70 6.12 2.30
N GLU A 198 -4.92 6.83 1.19
CA GLU A 198 -4.97 6.25 -0.14
C GLU A 198 -3.59 6.11 -0.80
N HIS A 199 -2.54 6.72 -0.22
CA HIS A 199 -1.17 6.54 -0.68
C HIS A 199 -0.80 5.04 -0.71
N HIS A 200 -0.38 4.55 -1.88
CA HIS A 200 -0.28 3.11 -2.16
C HIS A 200 0.60 2.36 -1.16
N HIS A 201 1.76 2.92 -0.79
CA HIS A 201 2.64 2.27 0.20
C HIS A 201 2.03 2.26 1.60
N LEU A 202 1.39 3.37 2.02
CA LEU A 202 0.84 3.44 3.38
C LEU A 202 -0.33 2.46 3.53
N LYS A 203 -1.22 2.45 2.52
CA LYS A 203 -2.36 1.54 2.46
C LYS A 203 -1.93 0.07 2.52
N GLU A 204 -0.93 -0.31 1.73
CA GLU A 204 -0.42 -1.67 1.72
C GLU A 204 0.25 -2.05 3.05
N ILE A 205 1.02 -1.14 3.67
CA ILE A 205 1.64 -1.37 4.97
C ILE A 205 0.59 -1.56 6.06
N LEU A 206 -0.46 -0.73 6.08
CA LEU A 206 -1.56 -0.87 7.04
C LEU A 206 -2.27 -2.21 6.84
N TRP A 207 -2.51 -2.61 5.58
CA TRP A 207 -3.14 -3.88 5.26
C TRP A 207 -2.29 -5.08 5.68
N LEU A 208 -1.01 -5.10 5.32
CA LEU A 208 -0.07 -6.15 5.72
C LEU A 208 0.11 -6.22 7.24
N GLY A 209 0.18 -5.06 7.90
CA GLY A 209 0.23 -4.96 9.35
C GLY A 209 -1.02 -5.54 10.01
N TYR A 210 -2.21 -5.20 9.51
CA TYR A 210 -3.47 -5.79 9.97
C TYR A 210 -3.51 -7.30 9.78
N ARG A 211 -3.13 -7.80 8.60
CA ARG A 211 -3.07 -9.25 8.33
C ARG A 211 -2.07 -9.97 9.24
N CYS A 212 -0.90 -9.37 9.47
CA CYS A 212 0.10 -9.91 10.39
C CYS A 212 -0.44 -9.98 11.82
N TYR A 213 -1.09 -8.92 12.30
CA TYR A 213 -1.73 -8.91 13.61
C TYR A 213 -2.85 -9.94 13.72
N GLN A 214 -3.70 -10.04 12.70
CA GLN A 214 -4.77 -11.04 12.65
C GLN A 214 -4.20 -12.47 12.69
N ASP A 215 -3.12 -12.72 11.95
CA ASP A 215 -2.40 -14.00 11.99
C ASP A 215 -1.83 -14.25 13.39
N MET A 216 -1.21 -13.26 14.03
CA MET A 216 -0.69 -13.40 15.39
C MET A 216 -1.78 -13.75 16.40
N VAL A 217 -2.90 -13.03 16.38
CA VAL A 217 -4.04 -13.26 17.30
C VAL A 217 -4.66 -14.65 17.08
N LYS A 218 -4.83 -15.08 15.82
CA LYS A 218 -5.35 -16.41 15.52
C LYS A 218 -4.43 -17.54 15.98
N ASN A 219 -3.13 -17.26 16.05
CA ASN A 219 -2.09 -18.22 16.40
C ASN A 219 -1.57 -18.02 17.83
N GLU A 220 -2.26 -17.21 18.65
CA GLU A 220 -1.88 -16.96 20.03
C GLU A 220 -1.93 -18.27 20.84
N GLY A 221 -0.80 -18.65 21.44
CA GLY A 221 -0.62 -19.94 22.13
C GLY A 221 0.02 -21.05 21.28
N LEU A 222 0.24 -20.83 19.98
CA LEU A 222 1.10 -21.69 19.16
C LEU A 222 2.56 -21.28 19.36
N THR A 223 3.47 -22.27 19.36
CA THR A 223 4.91 -21.98 19.32
C THR A 223 5.26 -21.26 18.01
N GLU A 224 6.31 -20.44 18.00
CA GLU A 224 6.71 -19.67 16.81
C GLU A 224 6.92 -20.56 15.57
N ASN A 225 7.40 -21.79 15.79
CA ASN A 225 7.57 -22.81 14.75
C ASN A 225 6.23 -23.37 14.25
N ALA A 226 5.27 -23.62 15.14
CA ALA A 226 3.94 -24.12 14.77
C ALA A 226 3.11 -23.06 14.02
N ALA A 227 3.22 -21.78 14.41
CA ALA A 227 2.56 -20.68 13.71
C ALA A 227 3.13 -20.47 12.30
N LYS A 228 4.48 -20.54 12.15
CA LYS A 228 5.15 -20.51 10.84
C LYS A 228 4.73 -21.70 9.97
N GLU A 229 4.73 -22.90 10.54
CA GLU A 229 4.33 -24.13 9.84
C GLU A 229 2.87 -24.05 9.36
N GLN A 230 1.92 -23.62 10.20
CA GLN A 230 0.52 -23.49 9.82
C GLN A 230 0.28 -22.47 8.69
N LYS A 231 0.98 -21.33 8.72
CA LYS A 231 0.90 -20.32 7.65
C LYS A 231 1.42 -20.88 6.32
N LEU A 232 2.53 -21.62 6.36
CA LEU A 232 3.07 -22.31 5.20
C LEU A 232 2.10 -23.40 4.70
N MET A 233 1.48 -24.18 5.60
CA MET A 233 0.48 -25.20 5.26
C MET A 233 -0.72 -24.61 4.52
N ASN A 234 -1.25 -23.44 4.91
CA ASN A 234 -2.34 -22.79 4.19
C ASN A 234 -1.95 -22.41 2.74
N GLY A 235 -0.72 -21.95 2.52
CA GLY A 235 -0.18 -21.69 1.18
C GLY A 235 0.00 -22.96 0.36
N VAL A 236 0.43 -24.05 1.00
CA VAL A 236 0.57 -25.38 0.39
C VAL A 236 -0.78 -25.89 -0.08
N VAL A 237 -1.82 -25.86 0.75
CA VAL A 237 -3.17 -26.34 0.39
C VAL A 237 -3.68 -25.68 -0.88
N LYS A 238 -3.46 -24.37 -1.05
CA LYS A 238 -3.85 -23.67 -2.27
C LYS A 238 -3.12 -24.21 -3.50
N LYS A 239 -1.81 -24.46 -3.41
CA LYS A 239 -1.02 -25.07 -4.50
C LYS A 239 -1.46 -26.51 -4.79
N LEU A 240 -1.74 -27.31 -3.76
CA LEU A 240 -2.18 -28.70 -3.93
C LEU A 240 -3.50 -28.79 -4.70
N ARG A 241 -4.40 -27.82 -4.54
CA ARG A 241 -5.65 -27.74 -5.29
C ARG A 241 -5.46 -27.60 -6.80
N GLU A 242 -4.33 -27.03 -7.24
CA GLU A 242 -4.02 -26.84 -8.66
C GLU A 242 -3.46 -28.12 -9.30
N TYR A 243 -3.01 -29.10 -8.49
CA TYR A 243 -2.47 -30.36 -9.00
C TYR A 243 -3.57 -31.40 -9.27
N GLY A 244 -3.32 -32.25 -10.27
CA GLY A 244 -4.15 -33.40 -10.59
C GLY A 244 -3.99 -34.56 -9.60
N ASP A 245 -5.00 -35.40 -9.49
CA ASP A 245 -5.07 -36.49 -8.51
C ASP A 245 -3.94 -37.50 -8.64
N GLU A 246 -3.55 -37.84 -9.87
CA GLU A 246 -2.45 -38.77 -10.14
C GLU A 246 -1.12 -38.25 -9.57
N PHE A 247 -0.90 -36.93 -9.66
CA PHE A 247 0.30 -36.29 -9.12
C PHE A 247 0.27 -36.25 -7.59
N LEU A 248 -0.87 -35.90 -7.00
CA LEU A 248 -1.07 -35.92 -5.54
C LEU A 248 -0.89 -37.34 -4.97
N TYR A 249 -1.44 -38.34 -5.66
CA TYR A 249 -1.30 -39.74 -5.27
C TYR A 249 0.17 -40.18 -5.30
N ALA A 250 0.90 -39.85 -6.36
CA ALA A 250 2.34 -40.13 -6.47
C ALA A 250 3.14 -39.47 -5.34
N LEU A 251 2.87 -38.20 -5.03
CA LEU A 251 3.53 -37.46 -3.94
C LEU A 251 3.35 -38.12 -2.56
N SER A 252 2.20 -38.75 -2.29
CA SER A 252 1.96 -39.40 -0.99
C SER A 252 2.57 -40.81 -0.88
N HIS A 253 2.65 -41.55 -2.00
CA HIS A 253 2.91 -42.99 -2.01
C HIS A 253 4.30 -43.40 -2.50
N ASP A 254 5.03 -42.55 -3.23
CA ASP A 254 6.34 -42.92 -3.80
C ASP A 254 7.52 -42.84 -2.83
N GLY A 255 7.28 -42.37 -1.60
CA GLY A 255 8.25 -42.32 -0.51
C GLY A 255 9.37 -41.29 -0.67
N ARG A 256 9.28 -40.40 -1.67
CA ARG A 256 10.25 -39.32 -1.90
C ARG A 256 9.86 -38.06 -1.12
N GLU A 257 10.84 -37.20 -0.87
CA GLU A 257 10.59 -35.89 -0.24
C GLU A 257 9.62 -35.06 -1.08
N ILE A 258 8.59 -34.53 -0.41
CA ILE A 258 7.48 -33.81 -1.03
C ILE A 258 7.87 -32.34 -1.21
N GLY A 259 8.48 -31.71 -0.20
CA GLY A 259 8.78 -30.28 -0.16
C GLY A 259 9.47 -29.73 -1.42
N PRO A 260 10.59 -30.32 -1.87
CA PRO A 260 11.29 -29.88 -3.07
C PRO A 260 10.43 -29.98 -4.35
N ARG A 261 9.57 -30.98 -4.44
CA ARG A 261 8.75 -31.26 -5.64
C ARG A 261 7.57 -30.32 -5.78
N VAL A 262 7.08 -29.77 -4.67
CA VAL A 262 6.02 -28.75 -4.65
C VAL A 262 6.56 -27.33 -4.46
N SER A 263 7.88 -27.16 -4.45
CA SER A 263 8.56 -25.88 -4.20
C SER A 263 8.10 -25.22 -2.89
N VAL A 264 8.16 -26.00 -1.80
CA VAL A 264 7.79 -25.57 -0.45
C VAL A 264 8.92 -25.96 0.51
N SER A 265 9.35 -25.01 1.33
CA SER A 265 10.34 -25.20 2.39
C SER A 265 9.76 -24.78 3.74
N GLY A 266 10.19 -25.42 4.83
CA GLY A 266 9.81 -25.02 6.20
C GLY A 266 8.52 -25.65 6.75
N VAL A 267 7.95 -26.65 6.06
CA VAL A 267 6.86 -27.50 6.56
C VAL A 267 7.42 -28.91 6.76
N ALA A 268 7.03 -29.59 7.84
CA ALA A 268 7.49 -30.97 8.05
C ALA A 268 6.92 -31.90 6.96
N GLU A 269 7.73 -32.83 6.46
CA GLU A 269 7.33 -33.81 5.44
C GLU A 269 6.11 -34.63 5.88
N LYS A 270 5.98 -34.93 7.18
CA LYS A 270 4.79 -35.58 7.75
C LYS A 270 3.53 -34.74 7.62
N SER A 271 3.63 -33.43 7.84
CA SER A 271 2.52 -32.48 7.71
C SER A 271 2.11 -32.32 6.25
N LEU A 272 3.08 -32.29 5.32
CA LEU A 272 2.82 -32.27 3.87
C LEU A 272 2.10 -33.53 3.41
N LYS A 273 2.55 -34.71 3.87
CA LYS A 273 1.90 -35.98 3.53
C LYS A 273 0.46 -36.04 4.04
N ALA A 274 0.22 -35.64 5.29
CA ALA A 274 -1.13 -35.61 5.87
C ALA A 274 -2.06 -34.65 5.11
N LEU A 275 -1.56 -33.49 4.66
CA LEU A 275 -2.32 -32.54 3.83
C LEU A 275 -2.73 -33.14 2.48
N ILE A 276 -1.80 -33.84 1.82
CA ILE A 276 -2.07 -34.48 0.53
C ILE A 276 -3.09 -35.60 0.68
N GLU A 277 -2.96 -36.45 1.71
CA GLU A 277 -3.92 -37.51 2.01
C GLU A 277 -5.32 -36.95 2.30
N HIS A 278 -5.40 -35.87 3.10
CA HIS A 278 -6.67 -35.19 3.37
C HIS A 278 -7.30 -34.60 2.09
N GLU A 279 -6.52 -33.99 1.21
CA GLU A 279 -7.02 -33.42 -0.06
C GLU A 279 -7.51 -34.53 -1.01
N LEU A 280 -6.78 -35.65 -1.12
CA LEU A 280 -7.22 -36.82 -1.90
C LEU A 280 -8.55 -37.37 -1.37
N GLN A 281 -8.66 -37.52 -0.04
CA GLN A 281 -9.88 -38.00 0.61
C GLN A 281 -11.06 -37.03 0.38
N HIS A 282 -10.82 -35.72 0.46
CA HIS A 282 -11.85 -34.72 0.19
C HIS A 282 -12.38 -34.82 -1.25
N ARG A 283 -11.48 -34.99 -2.23
CA ARG A 283 -11.88 -35.14 -3.65
C ARG A 283 -12.63 -36.45 -3.91
N GLU A 284 -12.26 -37.53 -3.23
CA GLU A 284 -13.00 -38.79 -3.29
C GLU A 284 -14.43 -38.63 -2.74
N GLN A 285 -14.59 -37.93 -1.62
CA GLN A 285 -15.91 -37.63 -1.05
C GLN A 285 -16.74 -36.76 -1.99
N GLU A 286 -16.16 -35.71 -2.56
CA GLU A 286 -16.85 -34.82 -3.50
C GLU A 286 -17.32 -35.58 -4.75
N ARG A 287 -16.49 -36.47 -5.31
CA ARG A 287 -16.88 -37.35 -6.42
C ARG A 287 -17.99 -38.32 -6.04
N ALA A 288 -17.91 -38.94 -4.86
CA ALA A 288 -18.96 -39.85 -4.38
C ALA A 288 -20.31 -39.12 -4.22
N GLU A 289 -20.29 -37.88 -3.71
CA GLU A 289 -21.49 -37.06 -3.61
C GLU A 289 -22.07 -36.68 -4.98
N ILE A 290 -21.23 -36.31 -5.94
CA ILE A 290 -21.66 -35.99 -7.30
C ILE A 290 -22.32 -37.22 -7.94
N HIS A 291 -21.69 -38.38 -7.87
CA HIS A 291 -22.26 -39.63 -8.37
C HIS A 291 -23.58 -39.99 -7.68
N ALA A 292 -23.68 -39.85 -6.36
CA ALA A 292 -24.93 -40.08 -5.64
C ALA A 292 -26.06 -39.13 -6.08
N LYS A 293 -25.73 -37.85 -6.33
CA LYS A 293 -26.69 -36.87 -6.86
C LYS A 293 -27.13 -37.21 -8.29
N GLU A 294 -26.23 -37.68 -9.14
CA GLU A 294 -26.54 -38.13 -10.51
C GLU A 294 -27.42 -39.37 -10.51
N GLU A 295 -27.13 -40.38 -9.68
CA GLU A 295 -27.98 -41.55 -9.53
C GLU A 295 -29.39 -41.19 -9.07
N LEU A 296 -29.52 -40.26 -8.13
CA LEU A 296 -30.83 -39.77 -7.67
C LEU A 296 -31.58 -39.06 -8.81
N LYS A 297 -30.90 -38.28 -9.65
CA LYS A 297 -31.51 -37.66 -10.84
C LYS A 297 -31.98 -38.72 -11.84
N ILE A 298 -31.17 -39.73 -12.13
CA ILE A 298 -31.53 -40.84 -13.03
C ILE A 298 -32.73 -41.61 -12.48
N LYS A 299 -32.75 -41.93 -11.16
CA LYS A 299 -33.89 -42.60 -10.51
C LYS A 299 -35.17 -41.76 -10.56
N LYS A 300 -35.09 -40.43 -10.36
CA LYS A 300 -36.23 -39.52 -10.50
C LYS A 300 -36.75 -39.47 -11.94
N MET A 301 -35.86 -39.38 -12.93
CA MET A 301 -36.23 -39.43 -14.34
C MET A 301 -36.90 -40.76 -14.69
N ALA A 302 -36.33 -41.90 -14.27
CA ALA A 302 -36.91 -43.22 -14.49
C ALA A 302 -38.30 -43.36 -13.87
N ASN A 303 -38.51 -42.86 -12.65
CA ASN A 303 -39.83 -42.86 -12.01
C ASN A 303 -40.84 -41.97 -12.72
N SER A 304 -40.41 -40.80 -13.23
CA SER A 304 -41.28 -39.91 -14.01
C SER A 304 -41.73 -40.55 -15.32
N ILE A 305 -40.83 -41.26 -16.02
CA ILE A 305 -41.14 -41.98 -17.26
C ILE A 305 -42.14 -43.10 -16.99
N LYS A 306 -41.98 -43.86 -15.90
CA LYS A 306 -42.93 -44.90 -15.49
C LYS A 306 -44.33 -44.32 -15.20
N LEU A 307 -44.39 -43.18 -14.52
CA LEU A 307 -45.65 -42.50 -14.22
C LEU A 307 -46.36 -42.05 -15.50
N TRP A 308 -45.63 -41.45 -16.44
CA TRP A 308 -46.16 -41.05 -17.75
C TRP A 308 -46.64 -42.26 -18.57
N GLY A 309 -45.87 -43.35 -18.58
CA GLY A 309 -46.30 -44.61 -19.21
C GLY A 309 -47.61 -45.14 -18.62
N PHE A 310 -47.75 -45.11 -17.29
CA PHE A 310 -48.98 -45.53 -16.60
C PHE A 310 -50.18 -44.63 -16.96
N LEU A 311 -50.00 -43.31 -16.93
CA LEU A 311 -51.05 -42.35 -17.30
C LEU A 311 -51.49 -42.52 -18.77
N PHE A 312 -50.53 -42.77 -19.67
CA PHE A 312 -50.83 -43.03 -21.08
C PHE A 312 -51.63 -44.33 -21.25
N THR A 313 -51.29 -45.40 -20.55
CA THR A 313 -52.08 -46.65 -20.57
C THR A 313 -53.48 -46.46 -19.99
N LEU A 314 -53.63 -45.68 -18.92
CA LEU A 314 -54.94 -45.39 -18.32
C LEU A 314 -55.82 -44.57 -19.27
N ALA A 315 -55.24 -43.55 -19.92
CA ALA A 315 -55.94 -42.73 -20.90
C ALA A 315 -56.42 -43.57 -22.10
N ASN A 316 -55.56 -44.45 -22.64
CA ASN A 316 -55.94 -45.35 -23.72
C ASN A 316 -57.03 -46.35 -23.29
N ALA A 317 -56.98 -46.88 -22.07
CA ALA A 317 -58.02 -47.75 -21.55
C ALA A 317 -59.38 -47.03 -21.42
N LEU A 318 -59.37 -45.77 -20.97
CA LEU A 318 -60.58 -44.94 -20.87
C LEU A 318 -61.15 -44.60 -22.25
N ILE A 319 -60.30 -44.26 -23.22
CA ILE A 319 -60.71 -44.02 -24.62
C ILE A 319 -61.33 -45.29 -25.22
N LEU A 320 -60.71 -46.45 -25.02
CA LEU A 320 -61.24 -47.74 -25.48
C LEU A 320 -62.56 -48.11 -24.81
N ALA A 321 -62.72 -47.82 -23.51
CA ALA A 321 -63.98 -48.02 -22.80
C ALA A 321 -65.10 -47.13 -23.35
N GLN A 322 -64.83 -45.84 -23.59
CA GLN A 322 -65.79 -44.92 -24.19
C GLN A 322 -66.15 -45.31 -25.64
N TYR A 323 -65.19 -45.82 -26.42
CA TYR A 323 -65.47 -46.33 -27.77
C TYR A 323 -66.33 -47.60 -27.75
N LYS A 324 -66.18 -48.45 -26.73
CA LYS A 324 -66.99 -49.66 -26.56
C LYS A 324 -68.45 -49.33 -26.23
N ASP A 325 -68.68 -48.29 -25.44
CA ASP A 325 -70.03 -47.82 -25.09
C ASP A 325 -70.73 -47.05 -26.23
N TRP A 326 -70.00 -46.67 -27.28
CA TRP A 326 -70.55 -45.94 -28.43
C TRP A 326 -70.92 -46.85 -29.63
N LEU A 327 -70.39 -48.07 -29.67
CA LEU A 327 -70.62 -49.06 -30.74
C LEU A 327 -71.55 -50.22 -30.34
N GLY A 328 -72.12 -50.20 -29.14
CA GLY A 328 -73.15 -51.13 -28.66
C GLY A 328 -74.49 -50.43 -28.48
#